data_AF-A0A3B9TQA3-F1
#
_entry.id   AF-A0A3B9TQA3-F1
#
_cell.length_a   1.000
_cell.length_b   1.000
_cell.length_c   1.000
_cell.angle_alpha   90.00
_cell.angle_beta   90.00
_cell.angle_gamma   90.00
#
_symmetry.space_group_name_H-M   'P 1'
#
loop_
_entity.id
_entity.type
_entity.pdbx_description
1 polymer ?
#
loop_
_entity_poly.entity_id
_entity_poly.type
_entity_poly.pdbx_seq_one_letter_code
_entity_poly.pdbx_strand_id
1 'polypeptide(L)'
;MKIKISVYLWIVATIIFLAVPQAEAGAVTRGELISVIVTTLELPLWSGNKYFKDVSPSHPHARAIESAAAQGILQPTEKFYPDIEASRAETLLYALRSLGLSREASILGNLPFQRHQGLPEYIQPYFRIAESITPLPPEVFLSEPKDVLQREDLASFRQWLLSCRNNLLWEEHFKGSRTTLILHRENAGRPPASWAIQAGTFPVESPEALALLSKLKSRGLPCVIDERPSGRVVLVGPFLHYVEAWAKTDLVKDIGTTRIVSFEDRPSGALFWSAIVTDINREMPRIVTAGEIAGRKQPLSWIAQNSGAEGAVNGGFFNGVHIIGSLVTRSFPVSGPWEERSAIGWDNDGTFHFGSGWFRAILRSGEEVLEINRFNMAPGSNEAALYSPHIWYFATGIPDDATEGKVTSEKLQEIKGAHLSNHFVPRDGYLVIARGFSANKLRRFAKGESVKIELLWQEENFKKCTEVLQAGPMLLLDGKRALTPEGFSESVIRGRHPRSIVGTDGESLWWIVVDGRDSWHSRGCTLEEAVSLASDLGLRDALNLDGGGSSTMWWQGSIVNSPSGNAERPLPYAVVF
;
A
#
# COMPACT_ATOMS: atom_id res chain seq x y z
N MET A 1 70.75 -39.75 -52.58
CA MET A 1 70.33 -40.63 -53.70
C MET A 1 68.81 -40.58 -53.78
N LYS A 2 68.25 -40.26 -54.95
CA LYS A 2 66.81 -40.00 -55.19
C LYS A 2 65.96 -41.23 -54.87
N ILE A 3 64.72 -41.01 -54.40
CA ILE A 3 63.46 -41.43 -55.05
C ILE A 3 62.30 -40.66 -54.37
N LYS A 4 61.51 -39.96 -55.20
CA LYS A 4 60.19 -39.38 -54.88
C LYS A 4 59.16 -40.51 -54.82
N ILE A 5 58.15 -40.40 -53.95
CA ILE A 5 56.74 -40.72 -54.27
C ILE A 5 55.87 -39.77 -53.45
N SER A 6 54.99 -39.08 -54.15
CA SER A 6 53.91 -38.22 -53.64
C SER A 6 52.66 -39.09 -53.46
N VAL A 7 51.95 -38.93 -52.34
CA VAL A 7 50.56 -39.39 -52.21
C VAL A 7 49.77 -38.29 -51.52
N TYR A 8 48.92 -37.61 -52.29
CA TYR A 8 47.84 -36.76 -51.81
C TYR A 8 46.72 -37.67 -51.26
N LEU A 9 46.38 -37.52 -49.98
CA LEU A 9 45.21 -38.17 -49.39
C LEU A 9 44.04 -37.16 -49.46
N TRP A 10 43.08 -37.42 -50.33
CA TRP A 10 41.78 -36.73 -50.31
C TRP A 10 40.93 -37.33 -49.19
N ILE A 11 40.69 -36.57 -48.13
CA ILE A 11 39.66 -36.89 -47.14
C ILE A 11 38.35 -36.28 -47.65
N VAL A 12 37.44 -37.14 -48.12
CA VAL A 12 36.05 -36.80 -48.37
C VAL A 12 35.37 -36.64 -47.01
N ALA A 13 35.19 -35.39 -46.56
CA ALA A 13 34.33 -35.09 -45.43
C ALA A 13 32.87 -35.15 -45.91
N THR A 14 32.21 -36.26 -45.61
CA THR A 14 30.75 -36.39 -45.76
C THR A 14 30.08 -35.46 -44.76
N ILE A 15 29.68 -34.27 -45.21
CA ILE A 15 28.80 -33.37 -44.45
C ILE A 15 27.43 -34.03 -44.40
N ILE A 16 27.14 -34.71 -43.29
CA ILE A 16 25.77 -35.07 -42.93
C ILE A 16 25.08 -33.74 -42.58
N PHE A 17 24.28 -33.22 -43.50
CA PHE A 17 23.26 -32.23 -43.17
C PHE A 17 22.31 -32.90 -42.17
N LEU A 18 22.52 -32.64 -40.88
CA LEU A 18 21.45 -32.78 -39.90
C LEU A 18 20.36 -31.82 -40.37
N ALA A 19 19.24 -32.37 -40.83
CA ALA A 19 18.03 -31.62 -41.08
C ALA A 19 17.67 -30.91 -39.77
N VAL A 20 17.97 -29.62 -39.69
CA VAL A 20 17.29 -28.72 -38.76
C VAL A 20 15.82 -28.87 -39.12
N PRO A 21 14.93 -29.31 -38.20
CA PRO A 21 13.52 -29.32 -38.51
C PRO A 21 13.17 -27.87 -38.89
N GLN A 22 12.71 -27.67 -40.13
CA GLN A 22 12.09 -26.40 -40.50
C GLN A 22 11.03 -26.12 -39.45
N ALA A 23 11.14 -24.98 -38.76
CA ALA A 23 10.06 -24.50 -37.92
C ALA A 23 8.79 -24.50 -38.78
N GLU A 24 7.74 -25.18 -38.34
CA GLU A 24 6.46 -25.15 -39.04
C GLU A 24 6.01 -23.70 -39.11
N ALA A 25 6.03 -23.11 -40.30
CA ALA A 25 5.46 -21.79 -40.54
C ALA A 25 3.96 -21.87 -40.24
N GLY A 26 3.47 -21.03 -39.32
CA GLY A 26 2.07 -21.03 -38.96
C GLY A 26 1.76 -20.03 -37.87
N ALA A 27 0.66 -19.31 -38.04
CA ALA A 27 0.09 -18.45 -37.03
C ALA A 27 -0.30 -19.27 -35.78
N VAL A 28 -0.10 -18.66 -34.61
CA VAL A 28 -0.51 -19.22 -33.32
C VAL A 28 -1.84 -18.61 -32.93
N THR A 29 -2.82 -19.44 -32.61
CA THR A 29 -4.14 -18.97 -32.15
C THR A 29 -4.10 -18.55 -30.69
N ARG A 30 -5.08 -17.76 -30.25
CA ARG A 30 -5.26 -17.42 -28.82
C ARG A 30 -5.36 -18.65 -27.93
N GLY A 31 -6.09 -19.68 -28.38
CA GLY A 31 -6.22 -20.94 -27.64
C GLY A 31 -4.88 -21.64 -27.46
N GLU A 32 -4.09 -21.74 -28.53
CA GLU A 32 -2.75 -22.34 -28.50
C GLU A 32 -1.81 -21.54 -27.57
N LEU A 33 -1.81 -20.21 -27.67
CA LEU A 33 -1.04 -19.32 -26.80
C LEU A 33 -1.35 -19.56 -25.31
N ILE A 34 -2.63 -19.62 -24.92
CA ILE A 34 -3.00 -19.89 -23.52
C ILE A 34 -2.53 -21.29 -23.09
N SER A 35 -2.61 -22.29 -23.97
CA SER A 35 -2.07 -23.61 -23.72
C SER A 35 -0.56 -23.57 -23.45
N VAL A 36 0.19 -22.80 -24.24
CA VAL A 36 1.64 -22.60 -24.03
C VAL A 36 1.90 -21.99 -22.66
N ILE A 37 1.19 -20.92 -22.29
CA ILE A 37 1.39 -20.24 -20.99
C ILE A 37 1.06 -21.17 -19.81
N VAL A 38 -0.12 -21.82 -19.84
CA VAL A 38 -0.58 -22.71 -18.76
C VAL A 38 0.40 -23.86 -18.54
N THR A 39 0.88 -24.49 -19.61
CA THR A 39 1.85 -25.59 -19.51
C THR A 39 3.23 -25.09 -19.06
N THR A 40 3.72 -23.96 -19.59
CA THR A 40 5.06 -23.44 -19.29
C THR A 40 5.20 -22.99 -17.84
N LEU A 41 4.14 -22.36 -17.30
CA LEU A 41 4.11 -21.91 -15.90
C LEU A 41 3.60 -22.98 -14.93
N GLU A 42 3.26 -24.18 -15.42
CA GLU A 42 2.69 -25.27 -14.62
C GLU A 42 1.46 -24.82 -13.82
N LEU A 43 0.59 -24.03 -14.44
CA LEU A 43 -0.59 -23.48 -13.76
C LEU A 43 -1.59 -24.60 -13.42
N PRO A 44 -2.31 -24.48 -12.29
CA PRO A 44 -3.28 -25.49 -11.88
C PRO A 44 -4.35 -25.72 -12.95
N LEU A 45 -4.51 -26.98 -13.36
CA LEU A 45 -5.55 -27.36 -14.32
C LEU A 45 -6.90 -27.49 -13.61
N TRP A 46 -7.92 -26.94 -14.24
CA TRP A 46 -9.30 -27.03 -13.80
C TRP A 46 -10.08 -28.04 -14.65
N SER A 47 -11.02 -28.74 -14.01
CA SER A 47 -11.85 -29.78 -14.63
C SER A 47 -13.35 -29.55 -14.46
N GLY A 48 -13.76 -28.34 -14.05
CA GLY A 48 -15.16 -28.00 -13.86
C GLY A 48 -15.90 -27.63 -15.15
N ASN A 49 -17.06 -26.99 -14.99
CA ASN A 49 -18.00 -26.71 -16.08
C ASN A 49 -17.64 -25.43 -16.83
N LYS A 50 -17.27 -25.52 -18.11
CA LYS A 50 -16.93 -24.42 -19.02
C LYS A 50 -17.57 -23.04 -18.78
N TYR A 51 -16.83 -21.99 -19.15
CA TYR A 51 -17.28 -20.60 -19.07
C TYR A 51 -17.55 -19.93 -20.41
N PHE A 52 -16.64 -20.07 -21.37
CA PHE A 52 -16.79 -19.36 -22.63
C PHE A 52 -17.76 -20.11 -23.54
N LYS A 53 -18.81 -19.41 -24.01
CA LYS A 53 -19.83 -20.04 -24.84
C LYS A 53 -19.28 -20.54 -26.17
N ASP A 54 -18.21 -19.92 -26.65
CA ASP A 54 -17.54 -20.22 -27.91
C ASP A 54 -16.38 -21.21 -27.79
N VAL A 55 -16.13 -21.78 -26.60
CA VAL A 55 -15.08 -22.80 -26.40
C VAL A 55 -15.73 -24.20 -26.29
N SER A 56 -15.63 -25.00 -27.35
CA SER A 56 -16.12 -26.40 -27.38
C SER A 56 -15.32 -27.29 -26.39
N PRO A 57 -15.90 -28.33 -25.74
CA PRO A 57 -15.12 -29.14 -24.79
C PRO A 57 -14.12 -30.04 -25.55
N SER A 58 -14.39 -30.28 -26.83
CA SER A 58 -13.52 -31.00 -27.75
C SER A 58 -12.46 -30.11 -28.39
N HIS A 59 -12.47 -28.79 -28.14
CA HIS A 59 -11.44 -27.90 -28.67
C HIS A 59 -10.07 -28.28 -28.06
N PRO A 60 -8.99 -28.41 -28.85
CA PRO A 60 -7.70 -28.93 -28.37
C PRO A 60 -7.14 -28.21 -27.14
N HIS A 61 -7.38 -26.90 -27.06
CA HIS A 61 -6.90 -26.04 -25.98
C HIS A 61 -7.96 -25.70 -24.92
N ALA A 62 -9.16 -26.31 -24.99
CA ALA A 62 -10.28 -25.99 -24.09
C ALA A 62 -9.86 -26.04 -22.62
N ARG A 63 -9.18 -27.12 -22.21
CA ARG A 63 -8.77 -27.30 -20.81
C ARG A 63 -7.85 -26.18 -20.32
N ALA A 64 -6.92 -25.72 -21.14
CA ALA A 64 -6.01 -24.63 -20.76
C ALA A 64 -6.75 -23.28 -20.68
N ILE A 65 -7.59 -22.98 -21.66
CA ILE A 65 -8.41 -21.75 -21.69
C ILE A 65 -9.29 -21.66 -20.45
N GLU A 66 -10.01 -22.74 -20.16
CA GLU A 66 -10.91 -22.84 -19.02
C GLU A 66 -10.15 -22.77 -17.69
N SER A 67 -8.94 -23.34 -17.61
CA SER A 67 -8.07 -23.22 -16.43
C SER A 67 -7.60 -21.77 -16.22
N ALA A 68 -7.19 -21.08 -17.29
CA ALA A 68 -6.78 -19.69 -17.21
C ALA A 68 -7.93 -18.75 -16.80
N ALA A 69 -9.15 -19.01 -17.30
CA ALA A 69 -10.36 -18.33 -16.84
C ALA A 69 -10.62 -18.63 -15.36
N ALA A 70 -10.56 -19.89 -14.95
CA ALA A 70 -10.80 -20.31 -13.58
C ALA A 70 -9.86 -19.65 -12.57
N GLN A 71 -8.63 -19.31 -12.99
CA GLN A 71 -7.68 -18.58 -12.17
C GLN A 71 -7.82 -17.04 -12.28
N GLY A 72 -8.66 -16.50 -13.15
CA GLY A 72 -8.80 -15.04 -13.33
C GLY A 72 -7.75 -14.39 -14.24
N ILE A 73 -6.96 -15.19 -14.98
CA ILE A 73 -6.02 -14.70 -16.01
C ILE A 73 -6.80 -14.17 -17.21
N LEU A 74 -7.84 -14.91 -17.59
CA LEU A 74 -8.82 -14.50 -18.58
C LEU A 74 -10.03 -13.91 -17.86
N GLN A 75 -10.48 -12.75 -18.32
CA GLN A 75 -11.68 -12.16 -17.76
C GLN A 75 -12.91 -12.98 -18.17
N PRO A 76 -13.84 -13.23 -17.23
CA PRO A 76 -15.09 -13.92 -17.53
C PRO A 76 -15.96 -13.03 -18.41
N THR A 77 -15.97 -13.34 -19.70
CA THR A 77 -16.79 -12.69 -20.73
C THR A 77 -17.57 -13.75 -21.50
N GLU A 78 -18.51 -13.35 -22.35
CA GLU A 78 -19.32 -14.31 -23.10
C GLU A 78 -18.52 -15.12 -24.12
N LYS A 79 -17.51 -14.50 -24.75
CA LYS A 79 -16.73 -15.08 -25.85
C LYS A 79 -15.23 -14.79 -25.71
N PHE A 80 -14.39 -15.78 -25.96
CA PHE A 80 -12.92 -15.67 -25.92
C PHE A 80 -12.28 -15.59 -27.32
N TYR A 81 -12.92 -16.23 -28.31
CA TYR A 81 -12.43 -16.45 -29.67
C TYR A 81 -11.12 -17.26 -29.70
N PRO A 82 -11.17 -18.57 -29.40
CA PRO A 82 -9.95 -19.38 -29.26
C PRO A 82 -9.18 -19.59 -30.57
N ASP A 83 -9.85 -19.53 -31.71
CA ASP A 83 -9.27 -19.84 -33.03
C ASP A 83 -8.70 -18.63 -33.77
N ILE A 84 -8.92 -17.41 -33.28
CA ILE A 84 -8.31 -16.23 -33.91
C ILE A 84 -6.82 -16.16 -33.58
N GLU A 85 -6.06 -15.63 -34.52
CA GLU A 85 -4.63 -15.41 -34.41
C GLU A 85 -4.33 -14.47 -33.24
N ALA A 86 -3.39 -14.84 -32.39
CA ALA A 86 -2.91 -13.98 -31.33
C ALA A 86 -1.86 -13.01 -31.87
N SER A 87 -1.88 -11.76 -31.41
CA SER A 87 -0.78 -10.83 -31.63
C SER A 87 0.35 -11.01 -30.62
N ARG A 88 1.55 -10.52 -30.95
CA ARG A 88 2.68 -10.47 -30.01
C ARG A 88 2.36 -9.60 -28.78
N ALA A 89 1.61 -8.51 -28.93
CA ALA A 89 1.18 -7.69 -27.79
C ALA A 89 0.19 -8.41 -26.86
N GLU A 90 -0.75 -9.18 -27.40
CA GLU A 90 -1.63 -10.04 -26.59
C GLU A 90 -0.84 -11.13 -25.86
N THR A 91 0.25 -11.60 -26.47
CA THR A 91 1.15 -12.56 -25.84
C THR A 91 1.77 -11.99 -24.57
N LEU A 92 2.27 -10.75 -24.62
CA LEU A 92 2.77 -10.04 -23.45
C LEU A 92 1.69 -9.80 -22.39
N LEU A 93 0.49 -9.39 -22.81
CA LEU A 93 -0.68 -9.22 -21.93
C LEU A 93 -0.96 -10.49 -21.11
N TYR A 94 -1.17 -11.62 -21.79
CA TYR A 94 -1.56 -12.86 -21.11
C TYR A 94 -0.42 -13.46 -20.28
N ALA A 95 0.83 -13.31 -20.73
CA ALA A 95 2.00 -13.72 -19.97
C ALA A 95 2.11 -12.94 -18.65
N LEU A 96 2.07 -11.61 -18.71
CA LEU A 96 2.20 -10.74 -17.53
C LEU A 96 1.04 -10.92 -16.54
N ARG A 97 -0.19 -11.11 -17.03
CA ARG A 97 -1.33 -11.48 -16.16
C ARG A 97 -1.08 -12.79 -15.43
N SER A 98 -0.55 -13.80 -16.14
CA SER A 98 -0.26 -15.12 -15.55
C SER A 98 0.85 -15.06 -14.50
N LEU A 99 1.82 -14.16 -14.69
CA LEU A 99 2.89 -13.86 -13.74
C LEU A 99 2.43 -12.97 -12.55
N GLY A 100 1.19 -12.50 -12.55
CA GLY A 100 0.58 -11.73 -11.46
C GLY A 100 0.59 -10.22 -11.62
N LEU A 101 1.03 -9.67 -12.76
CA LEU A 101 1.25 -8.22 -12.93
C LEU A 101 -0.02 -7.41 -13.25
N SER A 102 -1.19 -7.90 -12.82
CA SER A 102 -2.45 -7.24 -13.13
C SER A 102 -2.69 -5.97 -12.31
N ARG A 103 -2.13 -5.88 -11.10
CA ARG A 103 -2.31 -4.70 -10.23
C ARG A 103 -1.41 -3.57 -10.66
N GLU A 104 -0.18 -3.90 -11.02
CA GLU A 104 0.87 -3.04 -11.55
C GLU A 104 0.42 -2.43 -12.87
N ALA A 105 -0.12 -3.24 -13.79
CA ALA A 105 -0.72 -2.74 -15.02
C ALA A 105 -1.91 -1.80 -14.74
N SER A 106 -2.73 -2.09 -13.73
CA SER A 106 -3.84 -1.22 -13.33
C SER A 106 -3.35 0.11 -12.72
N ILE A 107 -2.30 0.09 -11.90
CA ILE A 107 -1.70 1.29 -11.28
C ILE A 107 -1.10 2.16 -12.39
N LEU A 108 -0.25 1.55 -13.23
CA LEU A 108 0.41 2.21 -14.35
C LEU A 108 -0.57 2.81 -15.35
N GLY A 109 -1.72 2.15 -15.57
CA GLY A 109 -2.80 2.65 -16.41
C GLY A 109 -3.32 4.04 -16.02
N ASN A 110 -3.21 4.40 -14.74
CA ASN A 110 -3.62 5.69 -14.16
C ASN A 110 -2.46 6.70 -14.02
N LEU A 111 -1.26 6.35 -14.49
CA LEU A 111 -0.08 7.20 -14.47
C LEU A 111 0.27 7.68 -15.88
N PRO A 112 0.98 8.82 -16.01
CA PRO A 112 1.41 9.31 -17.31
C PRO A 112 2.54 8.41 -17.85
N PHE A 113 2.29 7.77 -19.00
CA PHE A 113 3.31 7.09 -19.79
C PHE A 113 3.03 7.20 -21.27
N GLN A 114 4.06 7.03 -22.10
CA GLN A 114 3.94 7.10 -23.55
C GLN A 114 3.12 5.92 -24.08
N ARG A 115 2.01 6.21 -24.76
CA ARG A 115 1.15 5.19 -25.37
C ARG A 115 1.70 4.77 -26.73
N HIS A 116 1.69 3.47 -27.01
CA HIS A 116 2.08 2.94 -28.31
C HIS A 116 0.93 3.08 -29.32
N GLN A 117 1.18 3.74 -30.45
CA GLN A 117 0.13 3.95 -31.45
C GLN A 117 -0.41 2.62 -32.02
N GLY A 118 -1.73 2.50 -32.06
CA GLY A 118 -2.44 1.34 -32.63
C GLY A 118 -2.48 0.09 -31.76
N LEU A 119 -2.04 0.15 -30.50
CA LEU A 119 -2.37 -0.88 -29.51
C LEU A 119 -3.67 -0.50 -28.77
N PRO A 120 -4.56 -1.46 -28.45
CA PRO A 120 -5.75 -1.20 -27.63
C PRO A 120 -5.40 -0.69 -26.23
N GLU A 121 -6.23 0.19 -25.67
CA GLU A 121 -6.01 0.80 -24.35
C GLU A 121 -5.79 -0.22 -23.22
N TYR A 122 -6.48 -1.36 -23.26
CA TYR A 122 -6.33 -2.40 -22.23
C TYR A 122 -4.99 -3.16 -22.29
N ILE A 123 -4.24 -3.04 -23.39
CA ILE A 123 -2.91 -3.63 -23.57
C ILE A 123 -1.80 -2.65 -23.16
N GLN A 124 -2.01 -1.35 -23.33
CA GLN A 124 -1.00 -0.30 -23.14
C GLN A 124 -0.18 -0.46 -21.85
N PRO A 125 -0.78 -0.66 -20.65
CA PRO A 125 0.01 -0.76 -19.43
C PRO A 125 0.85 -2.03 -19.36
N TYR A 126 0.35 -3.16 -19.88
CA TYR A 126 1.12 -4.41 -19.94
C TYR A 126 2.27 -4.29 -20.92
N PHE A 127 2.04 -3.63 -22.06
CA PHE A 127 3.11 -3.36 -23.01
C PHE A 127 4.20 -2.49 -22.38
N ARG A 128 3.81 -1.42 -21.67
CA ARG A 128 4.77 -0.57 -20.96
C ARG A 128 5.59 -1.33 -19.91
N ILE A 129 4.97 -2.23 -19.15
CA ILE A 129 5.71 -3.11 -18.23
C ILE A 129 6.72 -3.97 -18.99
N ALA A 130 6.33 -4.52 -20.14
CA ALA A 130 7.19 -5.37 -20.95
C ALA A 130 8.43 -4.64 -21.51
N GLU A 131 8.37 -3.32 -21.67
CA GLU A 131 9.50 -2.50 -22.14
C GLU A 131 10.63 -2.37 -21.11
N SER A 132 10.34 -2.57 -19.81
CA SER A 132 11.28 -2.34 -18.70
C SER A 132 11.43 -3.53 -17.75
N ILE A 133 10.65 -4.60 -17.94
CA ILE A 133 10.76 -5.82 -17.15
C ILE A 133 12.09 -6.53 -17.38
N THR A 134 12.65 -7.09 -16.31
CA THR A 134 13.82 -7.95 -16.33
C THR A 134 13.40 -9.38 -16.01
N PRO A 135 13.78 -10.37 -16.84
CA PRO A 135 14.42 -10.23 -18.15
C PRO A 135 13.48 -9.62 -19.21
N LEU A 136 14.04 -8.90 -20.18
CA LEU A 136 13.29 -8.34 -21.31
C LEU A 136 12.71 -9.45 -22.20
N PRO A 137 11.51 -9.26 -22.78
CA PRO A 137 10.97 -10.16 -23.78
C PRO A 137 11.85 -10.18 -25.03
N PRO A 138 11.75 -11.21 -25.89
CA PRO A 138 12.44 -11.22 -27.17
C PRO A 138 12.07 -9.97 -28.00
N GLU A 139 13.05 -9.38 -28.68
CA GLU A 139 12.93 -8.06 -29.32
C GLU A 139 11.71 -7.92 -30.24
N VAL A 140 11.38 -8.99 -30.99
CA VAL A 140 10.23 -9.03 -31.91
C VAL A 140 8.89 -8.73 -31.23
N PHE A 141 8.75 -9.01 -29.93
CA PHE A 141 7.53 -8.72 -29.19
C PHE A 141 7.35 -7.22 -28.89
N LEU A 142 8.45 -6.46 -28.89
CA LEU A 142 8.47 -5.01 -28.66
C LEU A 142 8.52 -4.23 -29.97
N SER A 143 9.29 -4.69 -30.96
CA SER A 143 9.45 -4.01 -32.24
C SER A 143 8.26 -4.19 -33.19
N GLU A 144 7.61 -5.35 -33.16
CA GLU A 144 6.49 -5.73 -34.04
C GLU A 144 5.27 -6.19 -33.22
N PRO A 145 4.74 -5.37 -32.29
CA PRO A 145 3.78 -5.82 -31.29
C PRO A 145 2.39 -6.15 -31.87
N LYS A 146 2.06 -5.63 -33.04
CA LYS A 146 0.76 -5.85 -33.71
C LYS A 146 0.74 -7.10 -34.57
N ASP A 147 1.92 -7.62 -34.90
CA ASP A 147 2.05 -8.72 -35.84
C ASP A 147 1.54 -10.01 -35.19
N VAL A 148 1.07 -10.90 -36.06
CA VAL A 148 0.59 -12.23 -35.68
C VAL A 148 1.73 -13.02 -35.06
N LEU A 149 1.50 -13.60 -33.89
CA LEU A 149 2.42 -14.50 -33.22
C LEU A 149 2.67 -15.72 -34.11
N GLN A 150 3.94 -15.95 -34.46
CA GLN A 150 4.34 -17.08 -35.28
C GLN A 150 4.78 -18.27 -34.42
N ARG A 151 4.64 -19.50 -34.93
CA ARG A 151 5.11 -20.71 -34.24
C ARG A 151 6.61 -20.66 -33.88
N GLU A 152 7.42 -20.01 -34.72
CA GLU A 152 8.85 -19.81 -34.46
C GLU A 152 9.13 -18.92 -33.23
N ASP A 153 8.24 -17.97 -32.90
CA ASP A 153 8.37 -17.11 -31.72
C ASP A 153 8.23 -17.91 -30.40
N LEU A 154 7.54 -19.06 -30.43
CA LEU A 154 7.14 -19.80 -29.23
C LEU A 154 8.31 -20.33 -28.41
N ALA A 155 9.42 -20.71 -29.05
CA ALA A 155 10.59 -21.23 -28.34
C ALA A 155 11.21 -20.15 -27.45
N SER A 156 11.49 -18.97 -28.02
CA SER A 156 12.02 -17.82 -27.30
C SER A 156 11.03 -17.27 -26.26
N PHE A 157 9.73 -17.28 -26.57
CA PHE A 157 8.69 -16.86 -25.63
C PHE A 157 8.63 -17.75 -24.39
N ARG A 158 8.66 -19.09 -24.56
CA ARG A 158 8.67 -20.04 -23.44
C ARG A 158 9.90 -19.84 -22.55
N GLN A 159 11.07 -19.66 -23.16
CA GLN A 159 12.30 -19.41 -22.42
C GLN A 159 12.19 -18.13 -21.60
N TRP A 160 11.75 -17.03 -22.21
CA TRP A 160 11.53 -15.75 -21.51
C TRP A 160 10.55 -15.91 -20.34
N LEU A 161 9.41 -16.59 -20.57
CA LEU A 161 8.39 -16.81 -19.55
C LEU A 161 8.91 -17.61 -18.34
N LEU A 162 9.74 -18.63 -18.58
CA LEU A 162 10.43 -19.38 -17.52
C LEU A 162 11.47 -18.54 -16.79
N SER A 163 12.20 -17.67 -17.51
CA SER A 163 13.17 -16.78 -16.89
C SER A 163 12.47 -15.74 -15.99
N CYS A 164 11.34 -15.16 -16.42
CA CYS A 164 10.50 -14.31 -15.57
C CYS A 164 9.96 -15.07 -14.35
N ARG A 165 9.48 -16.30 -14.51
CA ARG A 165 9.00 -17.12 -13.38
C ARG A 165 10.01 -17.18 -12.22
N ASN A 166 11.31 -17.16 -12.53
CA ASN A 166 12.37 -17.30 -11.54
C ASN A 166 13.02 -15.98 -11.11
N ASN A 167 13.14 -14.99 -12.00
CA ASN A 167 13.96 -13.80 -11.79
C ASN A 167 13.25 -12.50 -12.23
N LEU A 168 11.92 -12.45 -12.17
CA LEU A 168 11.18 -11.25 -12.54
C LEU A 168 11.55 -10.07 -11.64
N LEU A 169 11.91 -8.96 -12.28
CA LEU A 169 12.06 -7.65 -11.65
C LEU A 169 11.45 -6.61 -12.58
N TRP A 170 10.68 -5.67 -12.04
CA TRP A 170 10.16 -4.53 -12.77
C TRP A 170 10.24 -3.30 -11.86
N GLU A 171 10.75 -2.20 -12.41
CA GLU A 171 10.87 -0.94 -11.69
C GLU A 171 10.58 0.24 -12.64
N GLU A 172 9.78 1.19 -12.20
CA GLU A 172 9.44 2.40 -12.94
C GLU A 172 9.56 3.63 -12.04
N HIS A 173 10.01 4.73 -12.64
CA HIS A 173 10.28 5.99 -11.95
C HIS A 173 9.48 7.12 -12.61
N PHE A 174 8.68 7.83 -11.84
CA PHE A 174 7.91 8.99 -12.28
C PHE A 174 8.39 10.23 -11.56
N LYS A 175 8.94 11.17 -12.30
CA LYS A 175 9.39 12.45 -11.76
C LYS A 175 8.21 13.41 -11.64
N GLY A 176 7.94 13.85 -10.43
CA GLY A 176 7.06 14.96 -10.12
C GLY A 176 7.81 16.29 -10.09
N SER A 177 7.10 17.34 -9.69
CA SER A 177 7.63 18.66 -9.42
C SER A 177 8.52 18.69 -8.18
N ARG A 178 8.12 17.96 -7.12
CA ARG A 178 8.78 17.94 -5.80
C ARG A 178 9.20 16.53 -5.39
N THR A 179 8.50 15.53 -5.90
CA THR A 179 8.65 14.12 -5.52
C THR A 179 9.16 13.27 -6.69
N THR A 180 9.75 12.12 -6.38
CA THR A 180 9.89 11.01 -7.35
C THR A 180 9.11 9.82 -6.84
N LEU A 181 8.17 9.33 -7.64
CA LEU A 181 7.48 8.07 -7.38
C LEU A 181 8.29 6.93 -7.98
N ILE A 182 8.55 5.89 -7.19
CA ILE A 182 9.17 4.64 -7.61
C ILE A 182 8.15 3.52 -7.41
N LEU A 183 7.93 2.72 -8.44
CA LEU A 183 7.15 1.49 -8.37
C LEU A 183 8.10 0.32 -8.59
N HIS A 184 8.04 -0.69 -7.73
CA HIS A 184 8.94 -1.84 -7.80
C HIS A 184 8.18 -3.14 -7.59
N ARG A 185 8.54 -4.16 -8.39
CA ARG A 185 7.96 -5.50 -8.35
C ARG A 185 9.04 -6.57 -8.55
N GLU A 186 9.12 -7.52 -7.62
CA GLU A 186 10.08 -8.64 -7.70
C GLU A 186 9.43 -10.02 -7.53
N ASN A 187 9.90 -11.01 -8.30
CA ASN A 187 9.43 -12.39 -8.38
C ASN A 187 8.03 -12.56 -9.00
N ALA A 188 7.81 -13.66 -9.71
CA ALA A 188 6.48 -13.97 -10.22
C ALA A 188 5.49 -14.32 -9.10
N GLY A 189 4.25 -13.87 -9.24
CA GLY A 189 3.14 -14.27 -8.36
C GLY A 189 2.59 -15.63 -8.72
N ARG A 190 1.79 -16.19 -7.80
CA ARG A 190 1.08 -17.44 -8.02
C ARG A 190 -0.42 -17.23 -7.77
N PRO A 191 -1.30 -17.87 -8.54
CA PRO A 191 -2.72 -17.86 -8.23
C PRO A 191 -2.96 -18.37 -6.79
N PRO A 192 -3.87 -17.73 -6.03
CA PRO A 192 -4.17 -18.12 -4.66
C PRO A 192 -4.80 -19.52 -4.61
N ALA A 193 -4.82 -20.13 -3.43
CA ALA A 193 -5.44 -21.45 -3.27
C ALA A 193 -6.98 -21.38 -3.38
N SER A 194 -7.56 -20.25 -3.00
CA SER A 194 -8.98 -19.97 -3.07
C SER A 194 -9.23 -18.47 -3.13
N TRP A 195 -10.45 -18.12 -3.53
CA TRP A 195 -10.93 -16.79 -3.83
C TRP A 195 -12.13 -16.45 -2.94
N ALA A 196 -12.35 -15.17 -2.68
CA ALA A 196 -13.56 -14.69 -2.03
C ALA A 196 -14.02 -13.38 -2.66
N ILE A 197 -15.30 -13.04 -2.49
CA ILE A 197 -15.79 -11.68 -2.75
C ILE A 197 -15.69 -10.91 -1.44
N GLN A 198 -14.95 -9.82 -1.45
CA GLN A 198 -14.97 -8.89 -0.33
C GLN A 198 -16.21 -8.03 -0.40
N ALA A 199 -17.14 -8.23 0.54
CA ALA A 199 -18.43 -7.54 0.58
C ALA A 199 -18.39 -6.23 1.38
N GLY A 200 -17.45 -6.09 2.32
CA GLY A 200 -17.24 -4.85 3.05
C GLY A 200 -16.10 -4.93 4.07
N THR A 201 -15.62 -3.76 4.48
CA THR A 201 -14.60 -3.60 5.53
C THR A 201 -15.11 -2.61 6.57
N PHE A 202 -15.01 -2.99 7.84
CA PHE A 202 -15.64 -2.28 8.95
C PHE A 202 -14.66 -2.15 10.13
N PRO A 203 -14.82 -1.14 10.99
CA PRO A 203 -14.14 -1.11 12.29
C PRO A 203 -14.45 -2.37 13.13
N VAL A 204 -13.56 -2.75 14.06
CA VAL A 204 -13.73 -3.96 14.90
C VAL A 204 -15.05 -3.95 15.65
N GLU A 205 -15.43 -2.81 16.23
CA GLU A 205 -16.66 -2.66 17.05
C GLU A 205 -17.94 -2.41 16.23
N SER A 206 -17.87 -2.43 14.91
CA SER A 206 -18.98 -2.07 14.02
C SER A 206 -20.05 -3.18 13.99
N PRO A 207 -21.31 -2.90 14.38
CA PRO A 207 -22.41 -3.85 14.22
C PRO A 207 -22.79 -4.06 12.74
N GLU A 208 -22.42 -3.14 11.85
CA GLU A 208 -22.72 -3.18 10.42
C GLU A 208 -22.10 -4.40 9.73
N ALA A 209 -20.94 -4.87 10.18
CA ALA A 209 -20.31 -6.08 9.66
C ALA A 209 -21.20 -7.32 9.88
N LEU A 210 -21.76 -7.47 11.09
CA LEU A 210 -22.67 -8.56 11.44
C LEU A 210 -24.00 -8.43 10.70
N ALA A 211 -24.51 -7.21 10.55
CA ALA A 211 -25.72 -6.95 9.77
C ALA A 211 -25.55 -7.32 8.29
N LEU A 212 -24.41 -6.95 7.68
CA LEU A 212 -24.08 -7.33 6.30
C LEU A 212 -23.92 -8.85 6.17
N LEU A 213 -23.22 -9.50 7.11
CA LEU A 213 -23.07 -10.94 7.14
C LEU A 213 -24.44 -11.65 7.15
N SER A 214 -25.35 -11.20 8.01
CA SER A 214 -26.71 -11.77 8.10
C SER A 214 -27.50 -11.62 6.78
N LYS A 215 -27.43 -10.45 6.14
CA LYS A 215 -28.05 -10.21 4.83
C LYS A 215 -27.47 -11.09 3.71
N LEU A 216 -26.16 -11.37 3.75
CA LEU A 216 -25.53 -12.26 2.79
C LEU A 216 -25.95 -13.72 3.02
N LYS A 217 -25.99 -14.17 4.28
CA LYS A 217 -26.45 -15.53 4.64
C LYS A 217 -27.90 -15.78 4.23
N SER A 218 -28.78 -14.78 4.37
CA SER A 218 -30.20 -14.93 3.96
C SER A 218 -30.37 -15.09 2.43
N ARG A 219 -29.36 -14.73 1.64
CA ARG A 219 -29.30 -15.00 0.18
C ARG A 219 -28.68 -16.36 -0.16
N GLY A 220 -28.42 -17.20 0.83
CA GLY A 220 -27.80 -18.52 0.64
C GLY A 220 -26.32 -18.46 0.25
N LEU A 221 -25.65 -17.33 0.49
CA LEU A 221 -24.23 -17.17 0.19
C LEU A 221 -23.38 -17.69 1.37
N PRO A 222 -22.33 -18.50 1.11
CA PRO A 222 -21.34 -18.82 2.14
C PRO A 222 -20.57 -17.54 2.46
N CYS A 223 -20.51 -17.15 3.73
CA CYS A 223 -19.77 -15.95 4.11
C CYS A 223 -19.23 -16.04 5.54
N VAL A 224 -18.10 -15.36 5.74
CA VAL A 224 -17.35 -15.31 6.99
C VAL A 224 -16.95 -13.87 7.30
N ILE A 225 -16.67 -13.61 8.57
CA ILE A 225 -15.96 -12.39 9.00
C ILE A 225 -14.52 -12.78 9.25
N ASP A 226 -13.61 -12.16 8.51
CA ASP A 226 -12.18 -12.19 8.76
C ASP A 226 -11.84 -11.08 9.75
N GLU A 227 -11.49 -11.50 10.98
CA GLU A 227 -11.14 -10.62 12.10
C GLU A 227 -9.67 -10.20 11.98
N ARG A 228 -9.44 -8.91 11.69
CA ARG A 228 -8.10 -8.34 11.57
C ARG A 228 -7.88 -7.30 12.67
N PRO A 229 -6.62 -7.08 13.13
CA PRO A 229 -6.31 -5.98 14.05
C PRO A 229 -6.78 -4.61 13.54
N SER A 230 -6.82 -4.42 12.22
CA SER A 230 -7.26 -3.17 11.57
C SER A 230 -8.79 -3.04 11.42
N GLY A 231 -9.57 -4.09 11.66
CA GLY A 231 -11.01 -4.12 11.43
C GLY A 231 -11.55 -5.50 11.00
N ARG A 232 -12.86 -5.57 10.77
CA ARG A 232 -13.57 -6.74 10.26
C ARG A 232 -13.72 -6.66 8.75
N VAL A 233 -13.42 -7.76 8.06
CA VAL A 233 -13.68 -7.88 6.63
C VAL A 233 -14.74 -8.95 6.41
N VAL A 234 -15.85 -8.59 5.76
CA VAL A 234 -16.92 -9.53 5.41
C VAL A 234 -16.59 -10.13 4.05
N LEU A 235 -16.40 -11.44 4.01
CA LEU A 235 -16.00 -12.20 2.83
C LEU A 235 -17.11 -13.19 2.44
N VAL A 236 -17.45 -13.26 1.17
CA VAL A 236 -18.31 -14.29 0.58
C VAL A 236 -17.41 -15.34 -0.08
N GLY A 237 -17.53 -16.60 0.33
CA GLY A 237 -16.62 -17.69 -0.03
C GLY A 237 -16.25 -18.56 1.19
N PRO A 238 -15.16 -19.34 1.10
CA PRO A 238 -14.21 -19.42 -0.02
C PRO A 238 -14.80 -20.08 -1.27
N PHE A 239 -14.26 -19.70 -2.42
CA PHE A 239 -14.47 -20.31 -3.74
C PHE A 239 -13.15 -20.89 -4.23
N LEU A 240 -13.17 -22.05 -4.87
CA LEU A 240 -11.93 -22.66 -5.34
C LEU A 240 -11.38 -21.92 -6.56
N HIS A 241 -12.25 -21.29 -7.35
CA HIS A 241 -11.90 -20.62 -8.60
C HIS A 241 -12.45 -19.18 -8.65
N TYR A 242 -11.71 -18.27 -9.31
CA TYR A 242 -12.04 -16.85 -9.47
C TYR A 242 -13.45 -16.64 -10.05
N VAL A 243 -13.73 -17.38 -11.11
CA VAL A 243 -15.00 -17.47 -11.85
C VAL A 243 -16.20 -17.88 -11.00
N GLU A 244 -16.02 -18.74 -10.00
CA GLU A 244 -17.09 -19.12 -9.07
C GLU A 244 -17.45 -17.91 -8.19
N ALA A 245 -16.44 -17.19 -7.70
CA ALA A 245 -16.64 -15.92 -7.00
C ALA A 245 -17.30 -14.89 -7.93
N TRP A 246 -16.83 -14.78 -9.18
CA TRP A 246 -17.39 -13.85 -10.16
C TRP A 246 -18.88 -14.09 -10.43
N ALA A 247 -19.29 -15.35 -10.61
CA ALA A 247 -20.69 -15.71 -10.83
C ALA A 247 -21.62 -15.36 -9.64
N LYS A 248 -21.06 -15.11 -8.45
CA LYS A 248 -21.81 -14.70 -7.25
C LYS A 248 -21.82 -13.18 -7.04
N THR A 249 -21.06 -12.40 -7.81
CA THR A 249 -21.00 -10.93 -7.66
C THR A 249 -22.35 -10.24 -7.84
N ASP A 250 -23.18 -10.71 -8.77
CA ASP A 250 -24.53 -10.18 -8.98
C ASP A 250 -25.45 -10.31 -7.76
N LEU A 251 -25.20 -11.29 -6.88
CA LEU A 251 -25.95 -11.49 -5.64
C LEU A 251 -25.44 -10.63 -4.48
N VAL A 252 -24.32 -9.92 -4.68
CA VAL A 252 -23.67 -9.08 -3.67
C VAL A 252 -23.75 -7.59 -4.02
N LYS A 253 -23.79 -7.24 -5.31
CA LYS A 253 -23.61 -5.86 -5.83
C LYS A 253 -24.55 -4.79 -5.27
N ASP A 254 -25.73 -5.16 -4.80
CA ASP A 254 -26.75 -4.26 -4.27
C ASP A 254 -26.68 -4.12 -2.73
N ILE A 255 -25.89 -4.94 -2.05
CA ILE A 255 -25.76 -4.95 -0.58
C ILE A 255 -24.34 -4.72 -0.08
N GLY A 256 -23.34 -4.86 -0.93
CA GLY A 256 -21.94 -4.66 -0.59
C GLY A 256 -21.06 -4.51 -1.81
N THR A 257 -19.75 -4.52 -1.58
CA THR A 257 -18.75 -4.49 -2.66
C THR A 257 -18.61 -5.85 -3.34
N THR A 258 -18.18 -5.87 -4.60
CA THR A 258 -18.09 -7.10 -5.42
C THR A 258 -16.68 -7.47 -5.82
N ARG A 259 -15.68 -6.91 -5.13
CA ARG A 259 -14.29 -7.14 -5.51
C ARG A 259 -13.87 -8.54 -5.10
N ILE A 260 -13.35 -9.29 -6.07
CA ILE A 260 -12.81 -10.64 -5.84
C ILE A 260 -11.37 -10.52 -5.37
N VAL A 261 -11.04 -11.26 -4.33
CA VAL A 261 -9.77 -11.21 -3.59
C VAL A 261 -9.25 -12.63 -3.35
N SER A 262 -7.94 -12.75 -3.12
CA SER A 262 -7.37 -13.97 -2.54
C SER A 262 -7.98 -14.20 -1.15
N PHE A 263 -8.37 -15.44 -0.88
CA PHE A 263 -8.87 -15.84 0.45
C PHE A 263 -7.80 -16.61 1.22
N GLU A 264 -7.13 -17.55 0.57
CA GLU A 264 -5.99 -18.28 1.12
C GLU A 264 -4.75 -18.05 0.27
N ASP A 265 -3.73 -17.49 0.92
CA ASP A 265 -2.45 -17.25 0.29
C ASP A 265 -1.64 -18.54 0.22
N ARG A 266 -1.15 -18.84 -0.98
CA ARG A 266 -0.04 -19.77 -1.13
C ARG A 266 1.26 -19.02 -0.88
N PRO A 267 2.31 -19.69 -0.39
CA PRO A 267 3.65 -19.12 -0.38
C PRO A 267 3.98 -18.59 -1.78
N SER A 268 4.26 -17.30 -1.84
CA SER A 268 4.60 -16.57 -3.06
C SER A 268 5.88 -15.78 -2.82
N GLY A 269 6.69 -15.67 -3.87
CA GLY A 269 7.86 -14.79 -3.89
C GLY A 269 7.47 -13.34 -4.14
N ALA A 270 6.30 -13.12 -4.73
CA ALA A 270 5.86 -11.82 -5.21
C ALA A 270 5.89 -10.77 -4.12
N LEU A 271 6.66 -9.71 -4.34
CA LEU A 271 6.67 -8.52 -3.51
C LEU A 271 6.54 -7.30 -4.42
N PHE A 272 5.65 -6.40 -4.03
CA PHE A 272 5.46 -5.09 -4.62
C PHE A 272 5.59 -4.03 -3.54
N TRP A 273 6.33 -2.97 -3.87
CA TRP A 273 6.35 -1.75 -3.07
C TRP A 273 6.37 -0.52 -3.96
N SER A 274 5.86 0.58 -3.40
CA SER A 274 5.89 1.91 -3.99
C SER A 274 6.60 2.85 -3.03
N ALA A 275 7.33 3.83 -3.55
CA ALA A 275 8.02 4.83 -2.74
C ALA A 275 7.78 6.24 -3.29
N ILE A 276 7.53 7.20 -2.41
CA ILE A 276 7.72 8.63 -2.71
C ILE A 276 9.05 9.04 -2.09
N VAL A 277 9.96 9.51 -2.93
CA VAL A 277 11.28 10.01 -2.54
C VAL A 277 11.28 11.52 -2.66
N THR A 278 11.73 12.19 -1.60
CA THR A 278 11.85 13.66 -1.53
C THR A 278 13.27 14.08 -1.20
N ASP A 279 13.80 15.00 -2.00
CA ASP A 279 15.08 15.68 -1.74
C ASP A 279 14.91 16.62 -0.53
N ILE A 280 15.73 16.38 0.49
CA ILE A 280 15.80 17.17 1.73
C ILE A 280 15.93 18.68 1.48
N ASN A 281 16.57 19.09 0.38
CA ASN A 281 16.89 20.49 0.10
C ASN A 281 15.77 21.25 -0.63
N ARG A 282 14.65 20.58 -0.98
CA ARG A 282 13.56 21.20 -1.74
C ARG A 282 12.43 21.67 -0.83
N GLU A 283 11.60 20.73 -0.40
CA GLU A 283 10.44 21.01 0.43
C GLU A 283 10.15 19.75 1.24
N MET A 284 10.06 19.92 2.55
CA MET A 284 9.81 18.83 3.47
C MET A 284 8.32 18.48 3.49
N PRO A 285 7.97 17.20 3.68
CA PRO A 285 6.58 16.79 3.81
C PRO A 285 5.90 17.51 4.99
N ARG A 286 4.57 17.58 4.96
CA ARG A 286 3.79 18.13 6.08
C ARG A 286 2.77 17.11 6.56
N ILE A 287 2.44 17.16 7.84
CA ILE A 287 1.33 16.38 8.39
C ILE A 287 0.04 17.19 8.19
N VAL A 288 -1.00 16.52 7.68
CA VAL A 288 -2.34 17.10 7.58
C VAL A 288 -3.33 16.18 8.27
N THR A 289 -4.06 16.73 9.23
CA THR A 289 -5.12 16.01 9.93
C THR A 289 -6.42 16.03 9.13
N ALA A 290 -7.24 14.98 9.28
CA ALA A 290 -8.57 14.94 8.66
C ALA A 290 -9.47 16.08 9.17
N GLY A 291 -9.29 16.53 10.42
CA GLY A 291 -10.04 17.63 11.03
C GLY A 291 -9.80 18.98 10.36
N GLU A 292 -8.63 19.19 9.76
CA GLU A 292 -8.31 20.38 8.96
C GLU A 292 -9.03 20.40 7.61
N ILE A 293 -9.40 19.23 7.09
CA ILE A 293 -10.10 19.09 5.82
C ILE A 293 -11.62 19.02 6.03
N ALA A 294 -12.09 17.90 6.59
CA ALA A 294 -13.48 17.64 6.88
C ALA A 294 -13.61 16.35 7.71
N GLY A 295 -14.37 16.38 8.81
CA GLY A 295 -14.59 15.20 9.64
C GLY A 295 -13.38 14.80 10.49
N ARG A 296 -13.48 13.69 11.23
CA ARG A 296 -12.40 13.21 12.12
C ARG A 296 -11.51 12.14 11.47
N LYS A 297 -11.94 11.59 10.34
CA LYS A 297 -11.19 10.65 9.49
C LYS A 297 -11.64 10.77 8.05
N GLN A 298 -10.70 10.61 7.11
CA GLN A 298 -10.97 10.63 5.67
C GLN A 298 -10.07 9.65 4.91
N PRO A 299 -10.49 9.16 3.72
CA PRO A 299 -9.58 8.46 2.79
C PRO A 299 -8.32 9.28 2.51
N LEU A 300 -7.20 8.61 2.23
CA LEU A 300 -5.93 9.28 1.94
C LEU A 300 -6.04 10.19 0.71
N SER A 301 -6.67 9.71 -0.36
CA SER A 301 -6.91 10.46 -1.58
C SER A 301 -7.68 11.75 -1.32
N TRP A 302 -8.67 11.71 -0.43
CA TRP A 302 -9.44 12.89 -0.05
C TRP A 302 -8.58 13.93 0.69
N ILE A 303 -7.77 13.48 1.65
CA ILE A 303 -6.84 14.37 2.38
C ILE A 303 -5.86 14.99 1.38
N ALA A 304 -5.25 14.19 0.50
CA ALA A 304 -4.27 14.65 -0.47
C ALA A 304 -4.83 15.69 -1.44
N GLN A 305 -5.97 15.39 -2.08
CA GLN A 305 -6.63 16.28 -3.05
C GLN A 305 -7.02 17.61 -2.42
N ASN A 306 -7.61 17.59 -1.22
CA ASN A 306 -8.07 18.81 -0.54
C ASN A 306 -6.93 19.56 0.17
N SER A 307 -5.73 18.99 0.23
CA SER A 307 -4.52 19.66 0.71
C SER A 307 -3.68 20.26 -0.41
N GLY A 308 -4.07 20.07 -1.69
CA GLY A 308 -3.28 20.49 -2.85
C GLY A 308 -1.93 19.76 -2.95
N ALA A 309 -1.87 18.52 -2.48
CA ALA A 309 -0.64 17.74 -2.45
C ALA A 309 -0.30 17.13 -3.82
N GLU A 310 0.98 16.96 -4.12
CA GLU A 310 1.47 16.17 -5.26
C GLU A 310 1.44 14.67 -4.95
N GLY A 311 1.73 14.31 -3.70
CA GLY A 311 1.67 12.95 -3.19
C GLY A 311 1.20 12.89 -1.74
N ALA A 312 0.84 11.70 -1.27
CA ALA A 312 0.55 11.45 0.12
C ALA A 312 0.77 9.99 0.51
N VAL A 313 1.01 9.76 1.80
CA VAL A 313 1.12 8.43 2.42
C VAL A 313 0.45 8.44 3.79
N ASN A 314 0.04 7.27 4.26
CA ASN A 314 -0.46 7.14 5.62
C ASN A 314 0.61 7.47 6.68
N GLY A 315 0.17 7.81 7.88
CA GLY A 315 1.04 8.10 9.02
C GLY A 315 1.19 6.94 10.01
N GLY A 316 1.36 7.29 11.28
CA GLY A 316 1.43 6.37 12.41
C GLY A 316 0.07 5.89 12.93
N PHE A 317 0.07 5.26 14.09
CA PHE A 317 -1.04 4.45 14.59
C PHE A 317 -2.23 5.27 15.11
N PHE A 318 -3.41 4.65 15.10
CA PHE A 318 -4.63 5.22 15.65
C PHE A 318 -5.63 4.13 16.10
N ASN A 319 -6.53 4.49 17.01
CA ASN A 319 -7.70 3.68 17.37
C ASN A 319 -8.98 4.53 17.30
N GLY A 320 -9.94 4.11 16.48
CA GLY A 320 -11.15 4.89 16.24
C GLY A 320 -10.78 6.20 15.55
N VAL A 321 -10.88 7.33 16.27
CA VAL A 321 -10.45 8.67 15.85
C VAL A 321 -9.24 9.18 16.65
N HIS A 322 -8.79 8.40 17.64
CA HIS A 322 -7.71 8.78 18.54
C HIS A 322 -6.37 8.38 17.93
N ILE A 323 -5.49 9.37 17.79
CA ILE A 323 -4.11 9.18 17.34
C ILE A 323 -3.32 8.57 18.50
N ILE A 324 -2.47 7.58 18.20
CA ILE A 324 -1.64 6.89 19.19
C ILE A 324 -0.19 7.28 18.94
N GLY A 325 0.43 7.85 19.96
CA GLY A 325 1.80 8.35 19.92
C GLY A 325 1.90 9.84 19.65
N SER A 326 3.08 10.37 19.85
CA SER A 326 3.41 11.78 19.62
C SER A 326 3.07 12.18 18.19
N LEU A 327 2.24 13.22 18.06
CA LEU A 327 1.99 13.89 16.80
C LEU A 327 2.13 15.38 17.03
N VAL A 328 3.12 15.99 16.39
CA VAL A 328 3.33 17.44 16.36
C VAL A 328 3.22 17.87 14.91
N THR A 329 2.46 18.92 14.65
CA THR A 329 2.39 19.54 13.32
C THR A 329 2.37 21.04 13.46
N ARG A 330 3.11 21.76 12.62
CA ARG A 330 3.34 23.21 12.74
C ARG A 330 3.73 23.62 14.16
N SER A 331 4.61 22.83 14.79
CA SER A 331 5.07 22.97 16.18
C SER A 331 3.97 22.87 17.25
N PHE A 332 2.76 22.43 16.90
CA PHE A 332 1.65 22.24 17.82
C PHE A 332 1.46 20.75 18.18
N PRO A 333 1.42 20.37 19.47
CA PRO A 333 1.21 18.98 19.87
C PRO A 333 -0.25 18.56 19.73
N VAL A 334 -0.56 17.82 18.67
CA VAL A 334 -1.88 17.27 18.39
C VAL A 334 -2.14 15.99 19.19
N SER A 335 -1.11 15.18 19.43
CA SER A 335 -1.19 13.95 20.23
C SER A 335 0.07 13.76 21.08
N GLY A 336 -0.08 13.09 22.23
CA GLY A 336 0.99 12.84 23.19
C GLY A 336 1.69 11.49 23.01
N PRO A 337 2.87 11.30 23.63
CA PRO A 337 3.65 10.08 23.47
C PRO A 337 2.92 8.81 23.91
N TRP A 338 3.24 7.70 23.25
CA TRP A 338 2.80 6.37 23.64
C TRP A 338 4.00 5.47 23.92
N GLU A 339 4.16 5.11 25.21
CA GLU A 339 5.29 4.30 25.68
C GLU A 339 6.64 4.90 25.19
N GLU A 340 7.67 4.08 25.03
CA GLU A 340 9.00 4.48 24.54
C GLU A 340 9.12 4.20 23.03
N ARG A 341 8.05 4.47 22.27
CA ARG A 341 8.04 4.20 20.82
C ARG A 341 8.93 5.17 20.05
N SER A 342 9.50 4.64 18.98
CA SER A 342 10.31 5.38 18.02
C SER A 342 9.48 6.35 17.18
N ALA A 343 10.12 7.45 16.78
CA ALA A 343 9.54 8.53 16.02
C ALA A 343 10.53 9.07 14.99
N ILE A 344 9.97 9.77 14.01
CA ILE A 344 10.69 10.68 13.13
C ILE A 344 10.18 12.10 13.40
N GLY A 345 11.08 13.07 13.39
CA GLY A 345 10.74 14.48 13.40
C GLY A 345 11.55 15.24 12.37
N TRP A 346 10.99 16.31 11.81
CA TRP A 346 11.68 17.15 10.86
C TRP A 346 11.24 18.62 10.94
N ASP A 347 12.08 19.51 10.42
CA ASP A 347 11.80 20.93 10.27
C ASP A 347 11.69 21.35 8.79
N ASN A 348 11.41 22.63 8.55
CA ASN A 348 11.29 23.18 7.19
C ASN A 348 12.64 23.44 6.52
N ASP A 349 13.75 23.36 7.26
CA ASP A 349 15.11 23.61 6.76
C ASP A 349 15.77 22.29 6.29
N GLY A 350 15.02 21.18 6.32
CA GLY A 350 15.49 19.86 5.92
C GLY A 350 16.11 19.04 7.05
N THR A 351 16.23 19.58 8.26
CA THR A 351 16.77 18.78 9.38
C THR A 351 15.75 17.73 9.79
N PHE A 352 16.19 16.49 9.96
CA PHE A 352 15.36 15.41 10.47
C PHE A 352 16.09 14.55 11.50
N HIS A 353 15.31 13.89 12.35
CA HIS A 353 15.78 13.07 13.46
C HIS A 353 14.92 11.83 13.64
N PHE A 354 15.58 10.70 13.87
CA PHE A 354 14.97 9.42 14.25
C PHE A 354 15.38 9.10 15.69
N GLY A 355 14.43 8.69 16.53
CA GLY A 355 14.72 8.44 17.95
C GLY A 355 13.46 8.32 18.80
N SER A 356 13.58 8.54 20.11
CA SER A 356 12.42 8.61 21.00
C SER A 356 11.63 9.89 20.76
N GLY A 357 10.38 9.74 20.32
CA GLY A 357 9.45 10.87 20.20
C GLY A 357 8.81 11.30 21.52
N TRP A 358 9.33 10.86 22.66
CA TRP A 358 8.72 11.12 23.96
C TRP A 358 8.94 12.56 24.43
N PHE A 359 7.87 13.18 24.92
CA PHE A 359 7.90 14.51 25.52
C PHE A 359 6.88 14.63 26.66
N ARG A 360 7.16 15.54 27.59
CA ARG A 360 6.17 16.06 28.53
C ARG A 360 5.68 17.43 28.06
N ALA A 361 4.37 17.61 27.96
CA ALA A 361 3.78 18.90 27.59
C ALA A 361 3.38 19.70 28.83
N ILE A 362 3.70 20.99 28.84
CA ILE A 362 3.27 21.92 29.88
C ILE A 362 2.70 23.20 29.25
N LEU A 363 1.68 23.77 29.86
CA LEU A 363 1.21 25.13 29.64
C LEU A 363 1.88 26.05 30.66
N ARG A 364 2.52 27.13 30.18
CA ARG A 364 3.22 28.11 31.01
C ARG A 364 2.63 29.51 30.84
N SER A 365 2.48 30.24 31.95
CA SER A 365 2.26 31.70 32.02
C SER A 365 3.09 32.27 33.14
N GLY A 366 4.18 32.99 32.85
CA GLY A 366 5.11 33.45 33.88
C GLY A 366 5.65 32.28 34.73
N GLU A 367 5.41 32.33 36.04
CA GLU A 367 5.80 31.28 37.00
C GLU A 367 4.77 30.12 37.07
N GLU A 368 3.55 30.32 36.58
CA GLU A 368 2.51 29.30 36.61
C GLU A 368 2.76 28.22 35.56
N VAL A 369 2.69 26.96 35.99
CA VAL A 369 2.92 25.78 35.15
C VAL A 369 1.82 24.74 35.39
N LEU A 370 1.17 24.37 34.30
CA LEU A 370 0.17 23.31 34.25
C LEU A 370 0.66 22.20 33.33
N GLU A 371 0.76 20.98 33.84
CA GLU A 371 1.08 19.81 33.00
C GLU A 371 -0.13 19.41 32.16
N ILE A 372 0.10 19.05 30.91
CA ILE A 372 -0.89 18.50 29.99
C ILE A 372 -0.68 16.99 29.91
N ASN A 373 -1.66 16.24 30.41
CA ASN A 373 -1.58 14.77 30.51
C ASN A 373 -2.26 14.08 29.33
N ARG A 374 -3.26 14.72 28.72
CA ARG A 374 -4.08 14.13 27.65
C ARG A 374 -4.27 15.07 26.48
N PHE A 375 -4.53 14.49 25.32
CA PHE A 375 -4.74 15.21 24.07
C PHE A 375 -6.05 14.76 23.44
N ASN A 376 -6.93 15.72 23.17
CA ASN A 376 -8.22 15.53 22.49
C ASN A 376 -9.11 14.45 23.12
N MET A 377 -9.04 14.31 24.44
CA MET A 377 -9.88 13.43 25.25
C MET A 377 -10.05 13.98 26.66
N ALA A 378 -11.13 13.60 27.35
CA ALA A 378 -11.47 14.15 28.65
C ALA A 378 -10.37 13.83 29.69
N PRO A 379 -10.00 14.80 30.55
CA PRO A 379 -9.02 14.57 31.60
C PRO A 379 -9.58 13.63 32.67
N GLY A 380 -8.71 12.79 33.23
CA GLY A 380 -8.97 12.04 34.45
C GLY A 380 -9.00 12.94 35.69
N SER A 381 -9.25 12.34 36.86
CA SER A 381 -9.21 13.06 38.13
C SER A 381 -7.80 13.61 38.38
N ASN A 382 -7.68 14.93 38.58
CA ASN A 382 -6.42 15.67 38.77
C ASN A 382 -5.55 15.89 37.52
N GLU A 383 -6.02 15.56 36.33
CA GLU A 383 -5.27 15.77 35.08
C GLU A 383 -5.72 17.04 34.35
N ALA A 384 -4.93 17.45 33.35
CA ALA A 384 -5.36 18.39 32.31
C ALA A 384 -5.26 17.78 30.92
N ALA A 385 -6.14 18.24 30.03
CA ALA A 385 -6.23 17.83 28.64
C ALA A 385 -6.18 19.04 27.71
N LEU A 386 -5.44 18.90 26.62
CA LEU A 386 -5.36 19.87 25.53
C LEU A 386 -6.29 19.44 24.38
N TYR A 387 -7.15 20.35 23.92
CA TYR A 387 -7.99 20.13 22.74
C TYR A 387 -7.58 21.05 21.61
N SER A 388 -7.30 20.42 20.48
CA SER A 388 -6.71 21.04 19.30
C SER A 388 -7.76 21.20 18.18
N PRO A 389 -7.77 22.34 17.48
CA PRO A 389 -8.65 22.52 16.33
C PRO A 389 -8.28 21.60 15.15
N HIS A 390 -7.06 21.03 15.15
CA HIS A 390 -6.62 20.04 14.17
C HIS A 390 -7.42 18.73 14.25
N ILE A 391 -7.99 18.38 15.40
CA ILE A 391 -8.80 17.15 15.52
C ILE A 391 -10.27 17.42 15.24
N TRP A 392 -10.86 18.38 15.96
CA TRP A 392 -12.27 18.73 15.83
C TRP A 392 -12.57 20.08 16.48
N TYR A 393 -13.65 20.75 16.05
CA TYR A 393 -14.07 22.04 16.60
C TYR A 393 -14.83 21.95 17.93
N PHE A 394 -15.08 20.74 18.44
CA PHE A 394 -15.93 20.53 19.61
C PHE A 394 -15.40 19.39 20.50
N ALA A 395 -15.17 19.69 21.77
CA ALA A 395 -14.78 18.69 22.76
C ALA A 395 -16.01 18.02 23.40
N THR A 396 -15.98 16.69 23.54
CA THR A 396 -17.11 15.89 24.00
C THR A 396 -16.77 15.10 25.26
N GLY A 397 -17.76 14.82 26.10
CA GLY A 397 -17.58 14.01 27.31
C GLY A 397 -16.81 14.73 28.41
N ILE A 398 -16.89 16.06 28.45
CA ILE A 398 -16.25 16.87 29.47
C ILE A 398 -17.01 16.73 30.80
N PRO A 399 -16.33 16.37 31.91
CA PRO A 399 -16.97 16.29 33.21
C PRO A 399 -17.37 17.67 33.76
N ASP A 400 -18.52 17.74 34.45
CA ASP A 400 -19.08 19.00 35.00
C ASP A 400 -18.17 19.68 36.04
N ASP A 401 -17.36 18.89 36.75
CA ASP A 401 -16.39 19.34 37.76
C ASP A 401 -15.11 19.94 37.16
N ALA A 402 -14.96 19.89 35.83
CA ALA A 402 -13.79 20.42 35.14
C ALA A 402 -13.79 21.95 35.08
N THR A 403 -12.61 22.50 34.84
CA THR A 403 -12.38 23.91 34.52
C THR A 403 -11.83 23.99 33.12
N GLU A 404 -12.43 24.86 32.32
CA GLU A 404 -12.03 25.11 30.94
C GLU A 404 -11.33 26.46 30.84
N GLY A 405 -10.14 26.45 30.26
CA GLY A 405 -9.38 27.61 29.81
C GLY A 405 -9.44 27.69 28.29
N LYS A 406 -9.91 28.81 27.74
CA LYS A 406 -9.92 29.06 26.30
C LYS A 406 -8.75 29.98 25.92
N VAL A 407 -7.89 29.49 25.04
CA VAL A 407 -6.74 30.25 24.55
C VAL A 407 -6.98 30.63 23.08
N THR A 408 -6.78 31.90 22.74
CA THR A 408 -6.79 32.40 21.36
C THR A 408 -5.71 33.45 21.19
N SER A 409 -5.04 33.47 20.03
CA SER A 409 -3.93 34.39 19.78
C SER A 409 -2.87 34.37 20.91
N GLU A 410 -2.51 33.15 21.36
CA GLU A 410 -1.56 32.88 22.46
C GLU A 410 -1.92 33.49 23.82
N LYS A 411 -3.17 33.93 24.03
CA LYS A 411 -3.63 34.53 25.29
C LYS A 411 -4.78 33.76 25.89
N LEU A 412 -4.77 33.62 27.22
CA LEU A 412 -5.85 32.97 27.97
C LEU A 412 -7.05 33.92 28.10
N GLN A 413 -8.09 33.72 27.28
CA GLN A 413 -9.22 34.64 27.19
C GLN A 413 -10.31 34.39 28.22
N GLU A 414 -10.56 33.12 28.56
CA GLU A 414 -11.61 32.72 29.47
C GLU A 414 -11.14 31.58 30.36
N ILE A 415 -11.55 31.61 31.62
CA ILE A 415 -11.45 30.50 32.56
C ILE A 415 -12.81 30.38 33.24
N LYS A 416 -13.48 29.24 33.10
CA LYS A 416 -14.79 29.00 33.71
C LYS A 416 -15.01 27.52 34.02
N GLY A 417 -16.02 27.24 34.84
CA GLY A 417 -16.48 25.86 35.05
C GLY A 417 -16.96 25.26 33.73
N ALA A 418 -16.60 24.01 33.47
CA ALA A 418 -16.94 23.31 32.24
C ALA A 418 -18.45 23.22 32.01
N HIS A 419 -19.23 23.02 33.09
CA HIS A 419 -20.71 23.03 33.06
C HIS A 419 -21.34 24.35 32.59
N LEU A 420 -20.55 25.43 32.47
CA LEU A 420 -20.97 26.74 31.94
C LEU A 420 -20.48 26.98 30.50
N SER A 421 -19.88 25.98 29.85
CA SER A 421 -19.30 26.09 28.51
C SER A 421 -19.98 25.18 27.51
N ASN A 422 -19.89 25.58 26.25
CA ASN A 422 -20.26 24.76 25.10
C ASN A 422 -19.04 24.06 24.48
N HIS A 423 -17.85 24.10 25.11
CA HIS A 423 -16.66 23.32 24.71
C HIS A 423 -16.22 23.46 23.23
N PHE A 424 -16.42 24.64 22.65
CA PHE A 424 -15.97 24.95 21.29
C PHE A 424 -14.47 25.23 21.26
N VAL A 425 -13.74 24.44 20.46
CA VAL A 425 -12.31 24.62 20.24
C VAL A 425 -12.11 25.76 19.24
N PRO A 426 -11.43 26.86 19.61
CA PRO A 426 -11.23 27.99 18.71
C PRO A 426 -10.28 27.62 17.56
N ARG A 427 -10.53 28.17 16.37
CA ARG A 427 -9.70 27.90 15.17
C ARG A 427 -8.29 28.46 15.28
N ASP A 428 -8.11 29.57 15.99
CA ASP A 428 -6.86 30.29 16.20
C ASP A 428 -6.25 30.04 17.59
N GLY A 429 -6.54 28.88 18.18
CA GLY A 429 -6.08 28.55 19.52
C GLY A 429 -6.45 27.14 19.95
N TYR A 430 -6.78 26.96 21.22
CA TYR A 430 -7.07 25.65 21.80
C TYR A 430 -7.88 25.78 23.10
N LEU A 431 -8.41 24.64 23.59
CA LEU A 431 -8.93 24.54 24.95
C LEU A 431 -7.98 23.76 25.83
N VAL A 432 -7.88 24.19 27.09
CA VAL A 432 -7.26 23.42 28.17
C VAL A 432 -8.35 23.10 29.18
N ILE A 433 -8.59 21.81 29.40
CA ILE A 433 -9.62 21.34 30.33
C ILE A 433 -8.94 20.59 31.45
N ALA A 434 -9.13 21.01 32.69
CA ALA A 434 -8.44 20.46 33.84
C ALA A 434 -9.42 20.09 34.96
N ARG A 435 -9.08 19.04 35.72
CA ARG A 435 -9.89 18.55 36.86
C ARG A 435 -9.08 18.53 38.15
N GLY A 436 -9.78 18.54 39.29
CA GLY A 436 -9.16 18.42 40.62
C GLY A 436 -8.03 19.43 40.87
N PHE A 437 -6.86 18.95 41.31
CA PHE A 437 -5.71 19.82 41.56
C PHE A 437 -5.25 20.60 40.32
N SER A 438 -5.31 20.00 39.13
CA SER A 438 -4.97 20.68 37.86
C SER A 438 -5.97 21.78 37.52
N ALA A 439 -7.26 21.62 37.86
CA ALA A 439 -8.24 22.70 37.75
C ALA A 439 -7.89 23.88 38.66
N ASN A 440 -7.46 23.60 39.89
CA ASN A 440 -7.04 24.63 40.83
C ASN A 440 -5.77 25.37 40.36
N LYS A 441 -4.85 24.68 39.67
CA LYS A 441 -3.72 25.31 38.99
C LYS A 441 -4.17 26.19 37.84
N LEU A 442 -5.02 25.68 36.93
CA LEU A 442 -5.51 26.45 35.79
C LEU A 442 -6.20 27.75 36.22
N ARG A 443 -6.95 27.75 37.32
CA ARG A 443 -7.59 28.96 37.88
C ARG A 443 -6.61 30.06 38.35
N ARG A 444 -5.32 29.75 38.54
CA ARG A 444 -4.30 30.73 38.94
C ARG A 444 -3.75 31.52 37.76
N PHE A 445 -3.89 30.99 36.54
CA PHE A 445 -3.51 31.71 35.33
C PHE A 445 -4.39 32.95 35.21
N ALA A 446 -3.79 34.12 34.95
CA ALA A 446 -4.57 35.34 34.81
C ALA A 446 -5.14 35.47 33.39
N LYS A 447 -6.38 35.94 33.32
CA LYS A 447 -7.04 36.25 32.06
C LYS A 447 -6.27 37.37 31.33
N GLY A 448 -6.05 37.17 30.03
CA GLY A 448 -5.36 38.10 29.14
C GLY A 448 -3.85 37.92 29.08
N GLU A 449 -3.27 37.08 29.94
CA GLU A 449 -1.84 36.76 29.88
C GLU A 449 -1.49 35.88 28.69
N SER A 450 -0.26 36.07 28.20
CA SER A 450 0.33 35.22 27.19
C SER A 450 0.65 33.85 27.78
N VAL A 451 0.14 32.81 27.15
CA VAL A 451 0.37 31.42 27.51
C VAL A 451 1.10 30.69 26.39
N LYS A 452 1.99 29.78 26.75
CA LYS A 452 2.74 28.96 25.80
C LYS A 452 2.64 27.49 26.16
N ILE A 453 2.48 26.64 25.15
CA ILE A 453 2.69 25.21 25.30
C ILE A 453 4.18 24.94 25.06
N GLU A 454 4.84 24.34 26.04
CA GLU A 454 6.23 23.90 25.95
C GLU A 454 6.27 22.38 25.95
N LEU A 455 7.06 21.83 25.02
CA LEU A 455 7.35 20.41 24.93
C LEU A 455 8.75 20.15 25.51
N LEU A 456 8.80 19.41 26.60
CA LEU A 456 10.03 18.97 27.25
C LEU A 456 10.37 17.59 26.68
N TRP A 457 11.20 17.58 25.63
CA TRP A 457 11.59 16.37 24.91
C TRP A 457 12.59 15.54 25.73
N GLN A 458 12.47 14.21 25.64
CA GLN A 458 13.50 13.30 26.14
C GLN A 458 14.80 13.43 25.32
N GLU A 459 14.65 13.60 24.00
CA GLU A 459 15.74 13.84 23.07
C GLU A 459 15.66 15.27 22.52
N GLU A 460 16.63 16.13 22.89
CA GLU A 460 16.64 17.56 22.55
C GLU A 460 16.62 17.85 21.04
N ASN A 461 17.05 16.91 20.19
CA ASN A 461 17.03 17.06 18.75
C ASN A 461 15.60 17.31 18.20
N PHE A 462 14.58 16.73 18.83
CA PHE A 462 13.18 16.94 18.43
C PHE A 462 12.65 18.35 18.71
N LYS A 463 13.35 19.16 19.51
CA LYS A 463 12.91 20.50 19.90
C LYS A 463 12.80 21.47 18.73
N LYS A 464 13.59 21.25 17.67
CA LYS A 464 13.57 22.09 16.45
C LYS A 464 12.53 21.62 15.43
N CYS A 465 12.06 20.38 15.54
CA CYS A 465 11.14 19.79 14.58
C CYS A 465 9.78 20.52 14.62
N THR A 466 9.31 20.94 13.46
CA THR A 466 7.96 21.49 13.28
C THR A 466 6.93 20.38 13.10
N GLU A 467 7.37 19.24 12.57
CA GLU A 467 6.57 18.04 12.40
C GLU A 467 7.22 16.88 13.17
N VAL A 468 6.44 16.11 13.93
CA VAL A 468 6.88 14.89 14.62
C VAL A 468 5.80 13.84 14.51
N LEU A 469 6.19 12.62 14.15
CA LEU A 469 5.33 11.47 14.02
C LEU A 469 5.97 10.29 14.74
N GLN A 470 5.37 9.86 15.85
CA GLN A 470 5.71 8.61 16.52
C GLN A 470 4.92 7.45 15.92
N ALA A 471 5.62 6.35 15.66
CA ALA A 471 5.00 5.13 15.14
C ALA A 471 5.72 3.91 15.71
N GLY A 472 6.64 3.34 14.93
CA GLY A 472 7.47 2.22 15.35
C GLY A 472 7.02 0.85 14.81
N PRO A 473 7.86 -0.17 15.04
CA PRO A 473 9.17 -0.05 15.68
C PRO A 473 10.26 0.51 14.74
N MET A 474 11.37 0.97 15.33
CA MET A 474 12.56 1.37 14.59
C MET A 474 13.12 0.16 13.84
N LEU A 475 13.44 0.31 12.56
CA LEU A 475 14.01 -0.76 11.73
C LEU A 475 15.54 -0.64 11.69
N LEU A 476 16.01 0.54 11.29
CA LEU A 476 17.42 0.89 11.18
C LEU A 476 17.70 2.20 11.92
N LEU A 477 18.85 2.26 12.58
CA LEU A 477 19.40 3.48 13.17
C LEU A 477 20.91 3.48 12.97
N ASP A 478 21.47 4.56 12.44
CA ASP A 478 22.88 4.70 12.10
C ASP A 478 23.43 3.56 11.22
N GLY A 479 22.64 3.12 10.26
CA GLY A 479 22.96 2.04 9.33
C GLY A 479 22.99 0.65 9.96
N LYS A 480 22.44 0.50 11.18
CA LYS A 480 22.42 -0.77 11.92
C LYS A 480 20.99 -1.17 12.26
N ARG A 481 20.74 -2.48 12.28
CA ARG A 481 19.46 -3.04 12.76
C ARG A 481 19.16 -2.57 14.18
N ALA A 482 18.02 -1.89 14.34
CA ALA A 482 17.55 -1.32 15.62
C ALA A 482 16.18 -1.87 16.07
N LEU A 483 15.72 -2.96 15.44
CA LEU A 483 14.42 -3.55 15.71
C LEU A 483 14.30 -4.12 17.13
N THR A 484 13.42 -3.48 17.92
CA THR A 484 12.94 -3.95 19.23
C THR A 484 11.40 -4.04 19.24
N PRO A 485 10.79 -4.75 20.22
CA PRO A 485 9.34 -4.93 20.23
C PRO A 485 8.49 -3.67 20.39
N GLU A 486 8.99 -2.62 21.07
CA GLU A 486 8.29 -1.33 21.31
C GLU A 486 6.80 -1.45 21.71
N GLY A 487 6.46 -2.47 22.51
CA GLY A 487 5.09 -2.73 22.96
C GLY A 487 4.13 -3.28 21.89
N PHE A 488 4.63 -3.66 20.70
CA PHE A 488 3.82 -4.28 19.66
C PHE A 488 3.53 -5.76 19.96
N SER A 489 2.38 -6.23 19.46
CA SER A 489 1.99 -7.64 19.60
C SER A 489 2.85 -8.56 18.73
N GLU A 490 2.93 -9.84 19.13
CA GLU A 490 3.64 -10.87 18.34
C GLU A 490 3.11 -11.01 16.91
N SER A 491 1.82 -10.77 16.69
CA SER A 491 1.23 -10.75 15.34
C SER A 491 1.80 -9.62 14.48
N VAL A 492 2.06 -8.44 15.04
CA VAL A 492 2.67 -7.32 14.31
C VAL A 492 4.17 -7.58 14.10
N ILE A 493 4.85 -8.15 15.10
CA ILE A 493 6.30 -8.37 15.06
C ILE A 493 6.68 -9.48 14.07
N ARG A 494 6.03 -10.64 14.17
CA ARG A 494 6.37 -11.84 13.36
C ARG A 494 5.49 -12.03 12.14
N GLY A 495 4.31 -11.39 12.10
CA GLY A 495 3.37 -11.54 11.00
C GLY A 495 3.84 -10.84 9.72
N ARG A 496 3.50 -11.45 8.59
CA ARG A 496 3.65 -10.82 7.28
C ARG A 496 2.44 -9.93 7.01
N HIS A 497 2.69 -8.64 6.78
CA HIS A 497 1.64 -7.66 6.53
C HIS A 497 2.08 -6.68 5.44
N PRO A 498 1.12 -5.98 4.82
CA PRO A 498 1.41 -4.69 4.19
C PRO A 498 2.06 -3.77 5.23
N ARG A 499 3.07 -3.03 4.82
CA ARG A 499 3.84 -2.14 5.70
C ARG A 499 3.95 -0.76 5.07
N SER A 500 4.05 0.24 5.93
CA SER A 500 4.47 1.58 5.55
C SER A 500 5.75 1.90 6.31
N ILE A 501 6.73 2.51 5.64
CA ILE A 501 8.06 2.75 6.20
C ILE A 501 8.45 4.19 5.81
N VAL A 502 9.10 4.89 6.73
CA VAL A 502 9.83 6.11 6.43
C VAL A 502 11.30 5.90 6.73
N GLY A 503 12.19 6.35 5.86
CA GLY A 503 13.63 6.27 6.10
C GLY A 503 14.40 7.29 5.30
N THR A 504 15.73 7.27 5.47
CA THR A 504 16.64 8.17 4.77
C THR A 504 17.91 7.45 4.34
N ASP A 505 18.41 7.78 3.16
CA ASP A 505 19.75 7.41 2.68
C ASP A 505 20.82 8.45 3.07
N GLY A 506 20.42 9.54 3.75
CA GLY A 506 21.25 10.68 4.11
C GLY A 506 21.11 11.89 3.18
N GLU A 507 20.56 11.71 1.98
CA GLU A 507 20.31 12.78 1.00
C GLU A 507 18.82 13.00 0.74
N SER A 508 18.00 11.96 0.89
CA SER A 508 16.58 11.96 0.62
C SER A 508 15.79 11.30 1.75
N LEU A 509 14.52 11.68 1.86
CA LEU A 509 13.53 10.92 2.62
C LEU A 509 12.77 9.98 1.70
N TRP A 510 12.61 8.75 2.14
CA TRP A 510 11.92 7.67 1.45
C TRP A 510 10.67 7.30 2.23
N TRP A 511 9.52 7.42 1.58
CA TRP A 511 8.23 6.98 2.13
C TRP A 511 7.76 5.79 1.33
N ILE A 512 7.81 4.60 1.93
CA ILE A 512 7.65 3.33 1.24
C ILE A 512 6.35 2.67 1.71
N VAL A 513 5.57 2.14 0.78
CA VAL A 513 4.42 1.29 1.04
C VAL A 513 4.65 -0.06 0.37
N VAL A 514 4.70 -1.11 1.18
CA VAL A 514 4.75 -2.52 0.75
C VAL A 514 3.33 -3.07 0.78
N ASP A 515 2.84 -3.55 -0.36
CA ASP A 515 1.54 -4.22 -0.44
C ASP A 515 1.58 -5.61 0.19
N GLY A 516 0.43 -6.19 0.52
CA GLY A 516 0.38 -7.52 1.12
C GLY A 516 -1.01 -8.14 1.18
N ARG A 517 -1.08 -9.42 1.59
CA ARG A 517 -2.30 -10.24 1.66
C ARG A 517 -2.90 -10.56 0.29
N ASP A 518 -2.07 -10.55 -0.76
CA ASP A 518 -2.43 -10.97 -2.10
C ASP A 518 -1.26 -11.76 -2.69
N SER A 519 -1.23 -13.08 -2.49
CA SER A 519 -0.14 -13.94 -2.98
C SER A 519 0.14 -13.86 -4.48
N TRP A 520 -0.79 -13.34 -5.29
CA TRP A 520 -0.56 -13.16 -6.71
C TRP A 520 0.11 -11.81 -7.04
N HIS A 521 -0.17 -10.79 -6.26
CA HIS A 521 0.40 -9.44 -6.41
C HIS A 521 1.59 -9.19 -5.47
N SER A 522 1.36 -9.30 -4.17
CA SER A 522 2.33 -8.99 -3.13
C SER A 522 2.04 -9.75 -1.84
N ARG A 523 3.05 -10.46 -1.33
CA ARG A 523 2.98 -11.20 -0.09
C ARG A 523 3.00 -10.30 1.15
N GLY A 524 3.53 -9.08 1.05
CA GLY A 524 3.87 -8.22 2.19
C GLY A 524 5.19 -8.62 2.84
N CYS A 525 5.53 -8.01 3.97
CA CYS A 525 6.76 -8.31 4.68
C CYS A 525 6.55 -8.45 6.20
N THR A 526 7.37 -9.30 6.79
CA THR A 526 7.67 -9.27 8.23
C THR A 526 8.53 -8.06 8.54
N LEU A 527 8.68 -7.70 9.82
CA LEU A 527 9.56 -6.58 10.19
C LEU A 527 11.05 -6.85 9.87
N GLU A 528 11.50 -8.10 9.94
CA GLU A 528 12.88 -8.46 9.55
C GLU A 528 13.12 -8.30 8.04
N GLU A 529 12.12 -8.63 7.23
CA GLU A 529 12.20 -8.38 5.79
C GLU A 529 12.08 -6.88 5.47
N ALA A 530 11.35 -6.10 6.28
CA ALA A 530 11.34 -4.65 6.17
C ALA A 530 12.70 -4.02 6.52
N VAL A 531 13.41 -4.55 7.53
CA VAL A 531 14.80 -4.19 7.84
C VAL A 531 15.71 -4.50 6.64
N SER A 532 15.55 -5.69 6.04
CA SER A 532 16.33 -6.11 4.89
C SER A 532 16.08 -5.21 3.68
N LEU A 533 14.81 -4.94 3.36
CA LEU A 533 14.41 -4.01 2.30
C LEU A 533 14.99 -2.61 2.52
N ALA A 534 14.89 -2.07 3.73
CA ALA A 534 15.46 -0.75 4.04
C ALA A 534 16.99 -0.74 3.86
N SER A 535 17.66 -1.83 4.23
CA SER A 535 19.13 -1.96 4.04
C SER A 535 19.50 -2.08 2.57
N ASP A 536 18.74 -2.86 1.79
CA ASP A 536 18.97 -3.06 0.35
C ASP A 536 18.73 -1.78 -0.46
N LEU A 537 17.81 -0.91 0.00
CA LEU A 537 17.59 0.43 -0.53
C LEU A 537 18.65 1.44 -0.08
N GLY A 538 19.62 1.04 0.76
CA GLY A 538 20.69 1.91 1.24
C GLY A 538 20.27 2.90 2.33
N LEU A 539 19.13 2.67 3.00
CA LEU A 539 18.66 3.55 4.06
C LEU A 539 19.56 3.40 5.30
N ARG A 540 20.00 4.54 5.85
CA ARG A 540 20.74 4.63 7.10
C ARG A 540 19.83 4.51 8.30
N ASP A 541 18.72 5.25 8.28
CA ASP A 541 17.71 5.25 9.34
C ASP A 541 16.36 4.89 8.71
N ALA A 542 15.58 4.06 9.39
CA ALA A 542 14.28 3.64 8.90
C ALA A 542 13.35 3.27 10.06
N LEU A 543 12.10 3.73 9.97
CA LEU A 543 11.05 3.60 10.96
C LEU A 543 9.82 2.95 10.32
N ASN A 544 9.28 1.92 10.95
CA ASN A 544 7.98 1.37 10.54
C ASN A 544 6.84 2.32 10.97
N LEU A 545 5.86 2.50 10.08
CA LEU A 545 4.64 3.27 10.28
C LEU A 545 3.41 2.36 10.45
N ASP A 546 2.20 2.93 10.52
CA ASP A 546 0.99 2.10 10.56
C ASP A 546 0.84 1.29 9.26
N GLY A 547 0.54 0.01 9.42
CA GLY A 547 0.56 -0.97 8.33
C GLY A 547 -0.82 -1.51 7.95
N GLY A 548 -0.81 -2.68 7.31
CA GLY A 548 -2.01 -3.47 7.08
C GLY A 548 -3.05 -2.73 6.22
N GLY A 549 -4.23 -2.47 6.78
CA GLY A 549 -5.31 -1.78 6.07
C GLY A 549 -5.06 -0.29 5.87
N SER A 550 -4.12 0.30 6.64
CA SER A 550 -3.79 1.73 6.53
C SER A 550 -2.78 2.00 5.43
N SER A 551 -1.94 1.03 5.06
CA SER A 551 -0.90 1.15 4.03
C SER A 551 -1.48 1.55 2.68
N THR A 552 -1.33 2.83 2.37
CA THR A 552 -1.88 3.48 1.18
C THR A 552 -0.93 4.59 0.75
N MET A 553 -0.71 4.70 -0.56
CA MET A 553 0.05 5.78 -1.18
C MET A 553 -0.78 6.38 -2.32
N TRP A 554 -0.77 7.70 -2.38
CA TRP A 554 -1.44 8.49 -3.40
C TRP A 554 -0.41 9.38 -4.10
N TRP A 555 -0.48 9.48 -5.42
CA TRP A 555 0.40 10.34 -6.21
C TRP A 555 -0.33 10.85 -7.45
N GLN A 556 -0.30 12.17 -7.66
CA GLN A 556 -0.87 12.89 -8.81
C GLN A 556 -2.25 12.40 -9.27
N GLY A 557 -3.20 12.30 -8.36
CA GLY A 557 -4.60 11.93 -8.67
C GLY A 557 -4.94 10.46 -8.40
N SER A 558 -3.94 9.60 -8.24
CA SER A 558 -4.13 8.15 -8.28
C SER A 558 -3.58 7.46 -7.03
N ILE A 559 -4.26 6.38 -6.60
CA ILE A 559 -3.67 5.44 -5.64
C ILE A 559 -2.67 4.56 -6.39
N VAL A 560 -1.44 4.48 -5.88
CA VAL A 560 -0.29 3.85 -6.57
C VAL A 560 0.15 2.54 -5.93
N ASN A 561 -0.69 1.99 -5.07
CA ASN A 561 -0.54 0.67 -4.46
C ASN A 561 -1.91 -0.06 -4.43
N SER A 562 -1.96 -1.28 -3.90
CA SER A 562 -3.18 -2.05 -3.70
C SER A 562 -3.48 -2.23 -2.20
N PRO A 563 -4.24 -1.30 -1.57
CA PRO A 563 -4.60 -1.39 -0.15
C PRO A 563 -5.20 -2.75 0.21
N SER A 564 -4.82 -3.30 1.37
CA SER A 564 -5.14 -4.70 1.73
C SER A 564 -6.59 -4.98 2.18
N GLY A 565 -7.43 -3.94 2.16
CA GLY A 565 -8.90 -4.03 2.21
C GLY A 565 -9.54 -3.56 0.91
N ASN A 566 -8.74 -3.39 -0.16
CA ASN A 566 -9.14 -3.01 -1.51
C ASN A 566 -10.00 -1.74 -1.65
N ALA A 567 -10.08 -0.98 -0.56
CA ALA A 567 -10.67 0.33 -0.40
C ALA A 567 -9.74 1.08 0.57
N GLU A 568 -9.68 2.39 0.42
CA GLU A 568 -8.92 3.22 1.32
C GLU A 568 -9.52 3.16 2.73
N ARG A 569 -8.69 2.87 3.74
CA ARG A 569 -9.10 2.99 5.13
C ARG A 569 -9.14 4.47 5.49
N PRO A 570 -10.24 5.01 6.04
CA PRO A 570 -10.23 6.38 6.53
C PRO A 570 -9.22 6.57 7.66
N LEU A 571 -8.38 7.60 7.54
CA LEU A 571 -7.27 7.93 8.44
C LEU A 571 -7.55 9.25 9.17
N PRO A 572 -7.11 9.40 10.45
CA PRO A 572 -7.23 10.67 11.17
C PRO A 572 -6.22 11.73 10.69
N TYR A 573 -5.16 11.33 10.00
CA TYR A 573 -4.18 12.22 9.39
C TYR A 573 -3.37 11.49 8.30
N ALA A 574 -2.66 12.25 7.50
CA ALA A 574 -1.73 11.76 6.49
C ALA A 574 -0.47 12.63 6.44
N VAL A 575 0.58 12.11 5.81
CA VAL A 575 1.75 12.88 5.41
C VAL A 575 1.58 13.22 3.93
N VAL A 576 1.75 14.50 3.58
CA VAL A 576 1.54 15.01 2.22
C VAL A 576 2.76 15.79 1.72
N PHE A 577 2.95 15.81 0.39
CA PHE A 577 4.11 16.39 -0.30
C PHE A 577 3.71 17.53 -1.24
#